data_AF-A0A7H0R171-F1
#
_entry.id   AF-A0A7H0R171-F1
#
_cell.length_a   1.000
_cell.length_b   1.000
_cell.length_c   1.000
_cell.angle_alpha   90.00
_cell.angle_beta   90.00
_cell.angle_gamma   90.00
#
_symmetry.space_group_name_H-M   'P 1'
#
loop_
_entity.id
_entity.type
_entity.pdbx_description
1 polymer ?
#
loop_
_entity_poly.entity_id
_entity_poly.type
_entity_poly.pdbx_seq_one_letter_code
_entity_poly.pdbx_strand_id
1 'polypeptide(L)' 'MITLNNFPSIFVPLVGLVFPAIAMVSLSLYVQKNKIF' A
#
# COMPACT_ATOMS: atom_id res chain seq x y z
N MET A 1 5.46 -12.83 28.62
CA MET A 1 4.11 -12.37 28.25
C MET A 1 4.26 -11.49 27.01
N ILE A 2 3.60 -11.84 25.90
CA ILE A 2 3.92 -11.36 24.54
C ILE A 2 3.26 -9.98 24.34
N THR A 3 4.03 -8.91 24.42
CA THR A 3 3.54 -7.52 24.32
C THR A 3 3.23 -7.07 22.88
N LEU A 4 3.38 -7.96 21.89
CA LEU A 4 3.33 -7.66 20.45
C LEU A 4 2.12 -8.30 19.72
N ASN A 5 1.07 -8.73 20.43
CA ASN A 5 -0.03 -9.46 19.78
C ASN A 5 -0.89 -8.61 18.82
N ASN A 6 -0.92 -7.28 18.97
CA ASN A 6 -1.77 -6.40 18.16
C ASN A 6 -1.00 -5.61 17.09
N PHE A 7 0.32 -5.77 17.03
CA PHE A 7 1.15 -5.19 15.96
C PHE A 7 0.84 -5.82 14.59
N PRO A 8 0.84 -7.16 14.44
CA PRO A 8 0.59 -7.77 13.14
C PRO A 8 -0.78 -7.41 12.59
N SER A 9 -1.81 -7.28 13.43
CA SER A 9 -3.17 -6.94 12.97
C SER A 9 -3.28 -5.55 12.33
N ILE A 10 -2.36 -4.63 12.59
CA ILE A 10 -2.35 -3.29 11.97
C ILE A 10 -1.48 -3.30 10.72
N PHE A 11 -0.32 -3.96 10.75
CA PHE A 11 0.60 -4.00 9.61
C PHE A 11 0.13 -4.90 8.47
N VAL A 12 -0.55 -6.01 8.77
CA VAL A 12 -1.09 -6.93 7.76
C VAL A 12 -2.05 -6.22 6.79
N PRO A 13 -3.12 -5.51 7.24
CA PRO A 13 -3.99 -4.78 6.33
C PRO A 13 -3.32 -3.54 5.74
N LEU A 14 -2.41 -2.88 6.46
CA LEU A 14 -1.70 -1.70 5.96
C LEU A 14 -0.80 -2.06 4.76
N VAL A 15 -0.03 -3.14 4.85
CA VAL A 15 0.87 -3.62 3.78
C VAL A 15 0.11 -4.44 2.73
N GLY A 16 -0.95 -5.14 3.11
CA GLY A 16 -1.73 -5.99 2.20
C GLY A 16 -2.80 -5.25 1.39
N LEU A 17 -3.32 -4.12 1.88
CA LEU A 17 -4.43 -3.40 1.23
C LEU A 17 -4.09 -1.94 0.96
N VAL A 18 -3.70 -1.18 1.99
CA VAL A 18 -3.53 0.28 1.87
C VAL A 18 -2.32 0.63 1.00
N PHE A 19 -1.16 0.05 1.29
CA PHE A 19 0.06 0.30 0.54
C PHE A 19 -0.06 -0.14 -0.93
N PRO A 20 -0.61 -1.32 -1.27
CA PRO A 20 -0.87 -1.72 -2.66
C PRO A 20 -1.87 -0.82 -3.37
N ALA A 21 -2.95 -0.40 -2.71
CA ALA A 21 -3.93 0.51 -3.31
C ALA A 21 -3.28 1.87 -3.70
N ILE A 22 -2.47 2.43 -2.80
CA ILE A 22 -1.72 3.67 -3.06
C ILE A 22 -0.72 3.47 -4.20
N ALA A 23 0.03 2.36 -4.19
CA ALA A 23 1.01 2.04 -5.22
C ALA A 23 0.36 1.90 -6.60
N MET A 24 -0.79 1.23 -6.70
CA MET A 24 -1.51 1.06 -7.97
C MET A 24 -2.05 2.39 -8.51
N VAL A 25 -2.61 3.25 -7.66
CA VAL A 25 -3.09 4.57 -8.09
C VAL A 25 -1.93 5.47 -8.50
N SER A 26 -0.86 5.51 -7.70
CA SER A 26 0.35 6.28 -8.02
C SER A 26 0.98 5.83 -9.34
N LEU A 27 1.11 4.51 -9.54
CA LEU A 27 1.67 3.93 -10.76
C LEU A 27 0.77 4.19 -11.97
N SER A 28 -0.56 4.10 -11.82
CA SER A 28 -1.51 4.43 -12.87
C SER A 28 -1.36 5.89 -13.32
N LEU A 29 -1.33 6.84 -12.36
CA LEU A 29 -1.13 8.26 -12.65
C LEU A 29 0.23 8.52 -13.30
N TYR A 30 1.29 7.86 -12.82
CA TYR A 30 2.62 7.97 -13.41
C TYR A 30 2.65 7.50 -14.87
N VAL A 31 2.07 6.33 -15.16
CA VAL A 31 2.02 5.78 -16.51
C VAL A 31 1.16 6.64 -17.44
N GLN A 32 0.03 7.16 -16.97
CA GLN A 32 -0.79 8.08 -17.77
C GLN A 32 0.00 9.35 -18.10
N LYS A 33 0.69 9.95 -17.13
CA LYS A 33 1.54 11.13 -17.35
C LYS A 33 2.68 10.87 -18.34
N ASN A 34 3.25 9.66 -18.35
CA ASN A 34 4.37 9.29 -19.20
C ASN A 34 3.97 8.81 -20.61
N LYS A 35 2.68 8.56 -20.88
CA LYS A 35 2.13 8.20 -22.21
C LYS A 35 1.44 9.35 -22.94
N ILE A 36 1.26 10.51 -22.30
CA ILE A 36 0.62 11.70 -22.91
C ILE A 36 1.64 12.55 -23.72
N PHE A 37 2.89 12.10 -23.87
CA PHE A 37 3.84 12.62 -24.86
C PHE A 37 4.12 11.56 -25.94
#